data_AF-A0A519LKS8-F1
#
_entry.id   AF-A0A519LKS8-F1
#
_cell.length_a   1.000
_cell.length_b   1.000
_cell.length_c   1.000
_cell.angle_alpha   90.00
_cell.angle_beta   90.00
_cell.angle_gamma   90.00
#
_symmetry.space_group_name_H-M   'P 1'
#
loop_
_entity.id
_entity.type
_entity.pdbx_description
1 polymer ?
#
loop_
_entity_poly.entity_id
_entity_poly.type
_entity_poly.pdbx_seq_one_letter_code
_entity_poly.pdbx_strand_id
1 'polypeptide(L)'
;FLIIGSSILLLSTFVLGVPIQGNLFLLIGEGILFIITSLTLGLLISTSTDSQQTAMFISLTGMFLPTVMLSGFMFPIENMPKPLQVVSNIVPARWFYSIVKDVMIKG
;
A
#
# COMPACT_ATOMS: atom_id res chain seq x y z
N PHE A 1 -3.84 -11.79 -4.64
CA PHE A 1 -2.88 -11.53 -3.54
C PHE A 1 -2.02 -12.73 -3.22
N LEU A 2 -2.59 -13.89 -2.85
CA LEU A 2 -1.78 -15.06 -2.43
C LEU A 2 -0.73 -15.49 -3.47
N ILE A 3 -1.10 -15.62 -4.75
CA ILE A 3 -0.14 -16.01 -5.80
C ILE A 3 0.93 -14.93 -5.99
N ILE A 4 0.53 -13.70 -6.32
CA ILE A 4 1.44 -12.58 -6.60
C ILE A 4 2.33 -12.26 -5.38
N GLY A 5 1.75 -12.21 -4.19
CA GLY A 5 2.45 -11.96 -2.93
C GLY A 5 3.46 -13.06 -2.64
N SER A 6 3.09 -14.34 -2.79
CA SER A 6 4.04 -15.45 -2.64
C SER A 6 5.16 -15.37 -3.66
N SER A 7 4.87 -15.05 -4.92
CA SER A 7 5.89 -14.87 -5.95
C SER A 7 6.86 -13.74 -5.62
N ILE A 8 6.38 -12.60 -5.13
CA ILE A 8 7.23 -11.47 -4.71
C ILE A 8 8.12 -11.87 -3.54
N LEU A 9 7.57 -12.57 -2.54
CA LEU A 9 8.34 -13.04 -1.38
C LEU A 9 9.42 -14.06 -1.76
N LEU A 10 9.10 -14.99 -2.67
CA LEU A 10 10.06 -15.96 -3.21
C LEU A 10 11.18 -15.23 -3.98
N LEU A 11 10.84 -14.31 -4.87
CA LEU A 11 11.85 -13.52 -5.60
C LEU A 11 12.71 -12.67 -4.64
N SER A 12 12.09 -12.03 -3.65
CA SER A 12 12.79 -11.24 -2.64
C SER A 12 13.79 -12.09 -1.85
N THR A 13 13.42 -13.31 -1.48
CA THR A 13 14.27 -14.18 -0.65
C THR A 13 15.36 -14.85 -1.49
N PHE A 14 14.99 -15.44 -2.64
CA PHE A 14 15.90 -16.28 -3.43
C PHE A 14 16.74 -15.49 -4.44
N VAL A 15 16.23 -14.37 -4.97
CA VAL A 15 16.93 -13.57 -6.00
C VAL A 15 17.59 -12.34 -5.40
N LEU A 16 16.88 -11.63 -4.51
CA LEU A 16 17.38 -10.39 -3.91
C LEU A 16 18.10 -10.59 -2.56
N GLY A 17 18.05 -11.81 -2.00
CA GLY A 17 18.72 -12.14 -0.75
C GLY A 17 18.15 -11.40 0.48
N VAL A 18 16.91 -10.93 0.41
CA VAL A 18 16.22 -10.26 1.52
C VAL A 18 15.36 -11.29 2.24
N PRO A 19 15.82 -11.86 3.37
CA PRO A 19 15.08 -12.87 4.11
C PRO A 19 13.86 -12.27 4.77
N ILE A 20 12.80 -13.05 4.89
CA ILE A 20 11.62 -12.70 5.69
C ILE A 20 11.96 -13.03 7.14
N GLN A 21 12.21 -12.02 7.98
CA GLN A 21 12.55 -12.25 9.38
C GLN A 21 11.33 -12.30 10.32
N GLY A 22 10.22 -11.69 9.92
CA GLY A 22 9.01 -11.59 10.75
C GLY A 22 7.95 -12.64 10.46
N ASN A 23 6.76 -12.43 11.05
CA ASN A 23 5.65 -13.37 10.94
C ASN A 23 4.90 -13.25 9.59
N LEU A 24 4.94 -14.31 8.79
CA LEU A 24 4.26 -14.38 7.50
C LEU A 24 2.73 -14.23 7.60
N PHE A 25 2.12 -14.70 8.70
CA PHE A 25 0.67 -14.53 8.93
C PHE A 25 0.28 -13.07 9.13
N LEU A 26 1.13 -12.27 9.78
CA LEU A 26 0.90 -10.83 9.90
C LEU A 26 0.93 -10.16 8.52
N LEU A 27 1.91 -10.51 7.68
CA LEU A 27 2.02 -9.97 6.33
C LEU A 27 0.82 -10.34 5.45
N ILE A 28 0.32 -11.57 5.57
CA ILE A 28 -0.89 -12.00 4.87
C ILE A 28 -2.14 -11.27 5.41
N GLY A 29 -2.28 -11.19 6.73
CA GLY A 29 -3.42 -10.53 7.38
C GLY A 29 -3.52 -9.04 7.02
N GLU A 30 -2.41 -8.32 7.13
CA GLU A 30 -2.32 -6.90 6.74
C GLU A 30 -2.55 -6.69 5.25
N GLY A 31 -2.06 -7.61 4.40
CA GLY A 31 -2.36 -7.58 2.98
C GLY A 31 -3.85 -7.72 2.67
N ILE A 32 -4.56 -8.60 3.38
CA ILE A 32 -6.01 -8.75 3.25
C ILE A 32 -6.73 -7.47 3.71
N LEU A 33 -6.35 -6.92 4.88
CA LEU A 33 -6.91 -5.67 5.39
C LEU A 33 -6.72 -4.50 4.43
N PHE A 34 -5.53 -4.37 3.86
CA PHE A 34 -5.21 -3.33 2.88
C PHE A 34 -6.05 -3.48 1.59
N ILE A 35 -6.26 -4.71 1.12
CA ILE A 35 -7.11 -4.98 -0.05
C ILE A 35 -8.57 -4.64 0.22
N ILE A 36 -9.12 -5.06 1.37
CA ILE A 36 -10.50 -4.74 1.73
C ILE A 36 -10.67 -3.23 1.78
N THR A 37 -9.77 -2.52 2.47
CA THR A 37 -9.81 -1.06 2.58
C THR A 37 -9.74 -0.38 1.20
N SER A 38 -8.80 -0.80 0.35
CA SER A 38 -8.61 -0.21 -0.98
C SER A 38 -9.78 -0.51 -1.90
N LEU A 39 -10.37 -1.70 -1.82
CA LEU A 39 -11.57 -2.07 -2.58
C LEU A 39 -12.76 -1.24 -2.12
N THR A 40 -12.98 -1.09 -0.81
CA THR A 40 -14.07 -0.25 -0.29
C THR A 40 -13.94 1.20 -0.76
N LEU A 41 -12.74 1.78 -0.74
CA LEU A 41 -12.50 3.13 -1.26
C LEU A 41 -12.74 3.21 -2.78
N GLY A 42 -12.26 2.23 -3.55
CA GLY A 42 -12.52 2.15 -5.00
C GLY A 42 -14.01 2.03 -5.35
N LEU A 43 -14.74 1.21 -4.61
CA LEU A 43 -16.19 1.04 -4.77
C LEU A 43 -16.96 2.30 -4.35
N LEU A 44 -16.52 2.99 -3.29
CA LEU A 44 -17.10 4.27 -2.88
C LEU A 44 -16.98 5.32 -4.00
N ILE A 45 -15.82 5.42 -4.64
CA ILE A 45 -15.64 6.31 -5.79
C ILE A 45 -16.51 5.87 -6.96
N SER A 46 -16.50 4.57 -7.28
CA SER A 46 -17.30 4.05 -8.41
C SER A 46 -18.79 4.29 -8.25
N THR A 47 -19.31 4.30 -7.02
CA THR A 47 -20.75 4.51 -6.74
C THR A 47 -21.11 5.99 -6.58
N SER A 48 -20.13 6.86 -6.36
CA SER A 48 -20.33 8.31 -6.20
C SER A 48 -20.24 9.10 -7.50
N THR A 49 -20.00 8.43 -8.64
CA THR A 49 -19.78 9.08 -9.95
C THR A 49 -20.72 8.55 -11.00
N ASP A 50 -21.24 9.44 -11.85
CA ASP A 50 -22.22 9.09 -12.90
C ASP A 50 -21.59 8.40 -14.13
N SER A 51 -20.27 8.45 -14.29
CA SER A 51 -19.57 7.85 -15.43
C SER A 51 -18.32 7.06 -15.02
N GLN A 52 -18.08 5.95 -15.72
CA GLN A 52 -16.90 5.09 -15.53
C GLN A 52 -15.60 5.84 -15.82
N GLN A 53 -15.58 6.70 -16.84
CA GLN A 53 -14.41 7.51 -17.19
C GLN A 53 -14.08 8.52 -16.08
N THR A 54 -15.09 9.17 -15.50
CA THR A 54 -14.91 10.06 -14.34
C THR A 54 -14.42 9.29 -13.12
N ALA A 55 -14.98 8.11 -12.84
CA ALA A 55 -14.53 7.24 -11.75
C ALA A 55 -13.04 6.87 -11.88
N MET A 56 -12.61 6.50 -13.10
CA MET A 56 -11.20 6.19 -13.38
C MET A 56 -10.30 7.40 -13.19
N PHE A 57 -10.71 8.58 -13.67
CA PHE A 57 -9.92 9.80 -13.53
C PHE A 57 -9.76 10.20 -12.06
N ILE A 58 -10.83 10.14 -11.26
CA ILE A 58 -10.78 10.41 -9.82
C ILE A 58 -9.95 9.35 -9.10
N SER A 59 -10.09 8.08 -9.44
CA SER A 59 -9.27 7.01 -8.83
C SER A 59 -7.78 7.20 -9.12
N LEU A 60 -7.42 7.64 -10.33
CA LEU A 60 -6.03 7.88 -10.70
C LEU A 60 -5.45 9.13 -10.01
N THR A 61 -6.14 10.26 -10.12
CA THR A 61 -5.65 11.55 -9.62
C THR A 61 -5.84 11.75 -8.12
N GLY A 62 -6.96 11.27 -7.58
CA GLY A 62 -7.36 11.46 -6.19
C GLY A 62 -6.97 10.32 -5.24
N MET A 63 -6.73 9.11 -5.75
CA MET A 63 -6.25 7.99 -4.92
C MET A 63 -4.86 7.51 -5.31
N PHE A 64 -4.64 7.07 -6.55
CA PHE A 64 -3.40 6.41 -6.94
C PHE A 64 -2.17 7.32 -6.81
N LEU A 65 -2.21 8.52 -7.40
CA LEU A 65 -1.09 9.46 -7.33
C LEU A 65 -0.75 9.85 -5.88
N PRO A 66 -1.71 10.30 -5.04
CA PRO A 66 -1.44 10.58 -3.63
C PRO A 66 -0.90 9.37 -2.89
N THR A 67 -1.44 8.18 -3.16
CA THR A 67 -1.02 6.94 -2.51
C THR A 67 0.44 6.62 -2.80
N VAL A 68 0.88 6.73 -4.06
CA VAL A 68 2.28 6.48 -4.44
C VAL A 68 3.22 7.52 -3.83
N MET A 69 2.82 8.80 -3.82
CA MET A 69 3.65 9.89 -3.29
C MET A 69 3.76 9.87 -1.76
N LEU A 70 2.67 9.55 -1.06
CA LEU A 70 2.54 9.68 0.41
C LEU A 70 2.69 8.37 1.19
N SER A 71 2.79 7.21 0.52
CA SER A 71 2.94 5.90 1.18
C SER A 71 4.30 5.67 1.85
N GLY A 72 5.30 6.53 1.61
CA GLY A 72 6.67 6.27 2.07
C GLY A 72 7.47 5.35 1.14
N PHE A 73 6.84 4.80 0.09
CA PHE A 73 7.48 3.92 -0.89
C PHE A 73 8.46 4.66 -1.80
N MET A 74 8.00 5.76 -2.42
CA MET A 74 8.82 6.53 -3.37
C MET A 74 9.72 7.55 -2.67
N PHE A 75 9.20 8.21 -1.63
CA PHE A 75 9.91 9.20 -0.83
C PHE A 75 9.80 8.85 0.65
N PRO A 76 10.89 8.84 1.42
CA PRO A 76 10.83 8.64 2.87
C PRO A 76 9.93 9.70 3.52
N ILE A 77 9.03 9.26 4.41
CA ILE A 77 8.06 10.16 5.06
C ILE A 77 8.75 11.21 5.92
N GLU A 78 9.88 10.85 6.54
CA GLU A 78 10.72 11.73 7.35
C GLU A 78 11.23 12.95 6.56
N ASN A 79 11.39 12.80 5.24
CA ASN A 79 11.86 13.87 4.35
C ASN A 79 10.72 14.79 3.87
N MET A 80 9.46 14.48 4.19
CA MET A 80 8.32 15.29 3.77
C MET A 80 8.08 16.47 4.72
N PRO A 81 7.59 17.62 4.23
CA PRO A 81 7.10 18.71 5.08
C PRO A 81 6.04 18.23 6.08
N LYS A 82 6.03 18.81 7.30
CA LYS A 82 5.09 18.41 8.38
C LYS A 82 3.62 18.28 7.95
N PRO A 83 3.04 19.16 7.11
CA PRO A 83 1.66 19.00 6.65
C PRO A 83 1.43 17.69 5.89
N LEU A 84 2.35 17.30 5.01
CA LEU A 84 2.24 16.07 4.23
C LEU A 84 2.45 14.81 5.10
N GLN A 85 3.26 14.92 6.15
CA GLN A 85 3.41 13.83 7.12
C GLN A 85 2.10 13.54 7.87
N VAL A 86 1.28 14.57 8.12
CA VAL A 86 -0.04 14.41 8.76
C VAL A 86 -1.05 13.83 7.78
N VAL A 87 -1.13 14.36 6.56
CA VAL A 87 -2.08 13.89 5.52
C VAL A 87 -1.80 12.43 5.14
N SER A 88 -0.53 12.04 5.06
CA SER A 88 -0.16 10.67 4.73
C SER A 88 -0.63 9.63 5.76
N ASN A 89 -0.97 10.01 6.99
CA ASN A 89 -1.54 9.08 7.98
C ASN A 89 -2.93 8.56 7.58
N ILE A 90 -3.65 9.29 6.72
CA ILE A 90 -4.97 8.90 6.20
C ILE A 90 -4.82 7.86 5.08
N VAL A 91 -3.65 7.80 4.43
CA VAL A 91 -3.39 6.92 3.30
C VAL A 91 -3.11 5.50 3.82
N PRO A 92 -3.97 4.51 3.56
CA PRO A 92 -3.79 3.15 4.10
C PRO A 92 -2.49 2.49 3.60
N ALA A 93 -2.04 2.85 2.40
CA ALA A 93 -0.80 2.30 1.84
C ALA A 93 0.46 2.70 2.63
N ARG A 94 0.43 3.81 3.37
CA ARG A 94 1.52 4.18 4.28
C ARG A 94 1.75 3.10 5.32
N TRP A 95 0.67 2.68 5.98
CA TRP A 95 0.70 1.68 7.03
C TRP A 95 1.10 0.32 6.47
N PHE A 96 0.50 -0.07 5.34
CA PHE A 96 0.85 -1.32 4.66
C PHE A 96 2.35 -1.38 4.29
N TYR A 97 2.90 -0.33 3.69
CA TYR A 97 4.31 -0.28 3.32
C TYR A 97 5.24 -0.35 4.55
N SER A 98 4.92 0.39 5.62
CA SER A 98 5.71 0.35 6.86
C SER A 98 5.71 -1.05 7.47
N ILE A 99 4.55 -1.70 7.56
CA ILE A 99 4.44 -3.03 8.17
C ILE A 99 5.18 -4.08 7.33
N VAL A 100 5.01 -4.07 6.00
CA VAL A 100 5.75 -5.00 5.12
C VAL A 100 7.26 -4.79 5.29
N LYS A 101 7.73 -3.54 5.33
CA LYS A 101 9.15 -3.24 5.54
C LYS A 101 9.64 -3.74 6.90
N ASP A 102 8.89 -3.53 7.97
CA ASP A 102 9.28 -3.98 9.31
C ASP A 102 9.30 -5.52 9.41
N VAL A 103 8.31 -6.22 8.84
CA VAL A 103 8.27 -7.70 8.80
C VAL A 103 9.42 -8.29 7.98
N MET A 104 9.80 -7.65 6.88
CA MET A 104 10.90 -8.13 6.04
C MET A 104 12.28 -7.83 6.65
N ILE A 105 12.47 -6.68 7.29
CA ILE A 105 13.81 -6.20 7.68
C ILE A 105 14.10 -6.37 9.18
N LYS A 106 13.11 -6.16 10.05
CA LYS A 106 13.34 -6.10 11.50
C LYS A 106 12.96 -7.39 12.23
N GLY A 107 12.04 -8.18 11.68
CA GLY A 107 11.57 -9.43 12.31
C GLY A 107 10.62 -9.17 13.47
#